data_AF-A0A1E7YSC6-F1
#
_entry.id   AF-A0A1E7YSC6-F1
#
_cell.length_a   1.000
_cell.length_b   1.000
_cell.length_c   1.000
_cell.angle_alpha   90.00
_cell.angle_beta   90.00
_cell.angle_gamma   90.00
#
_symmetry.space_group_name_H-M   'P 1'
#
loop_
_entity.id
_entity.type
_entity.pdbx_description
1 polymer ?
#
loop_
_entity_poly.entity_id
_entity_poly.type
_entity_poly.pdbx_seq_one_letter_code
_entity_poly.pdbx_strand_id
1 'polypeptide(L)'
;LEHIAHYSVAVLTQEQRADLHAEIVAHAVSIVDGYLLATILLIFALGLYELFISKIDIAGESKGSRVLFIRSLDELKDRLAKVILMILVVSFFERSLAMHVGTFVDLLYLAIGIALVALALFLSHRASAGHEDGREEH
;
A
#
# COMPACT_ATOMS: atom_id res chain seq x y z
N LEU A 1 -7.02 -9.87 -42.86
CA LEU A 1 -6.85 -10.12 -41.41
C LEU A 1 -7.16 -8.89 -40.54
N GLU A 2 -7.81 -7.87 -41.07
CA GLU A 2 -8.12 -6.61 -40.35
C GLU A 2 -9.60 -6.51 -39.93
N HIS A 3 -10.46 -7.36 -40.52
CA HIS A 3 -11.92 -7.36 -40.31
C HIS A 3 -12.40 -8.22 -39.12
N ILE A 4 -11.49 -8.90 -38.42
CA ILE A 4 -11.79 -9.79 -37.28
C ILE A 4 -11.61 -9.04 -35.94
N ALA A 5 -10.78 -7.99 -35.91
CA ALA A 5 -10.51 -7.21 -34.71
C ALA A 5 -11.69 -6.28 -34.31
N HIS A 6 -12.54 -5.89 -35.26
CA HIS A 6 -13.67 -4.98 -34.97
C HIS A 6 -14.90 -5.68 -34.36
N TYR A 7 -14.99 -7.02 -34.41
CA TYR A 7 -16.10 -7.76 -33.82
C TYR A 7 -15.88 -8.07 -32.33
N SER A 8 -14.65 -8.08 -31.82
CA SER A 8 -14.39 -8.41 -30.40
C SER A 8 -14.76 -7.29 -29.44
N VAL A 9 -14.76 -6.03 -29.88
CA VAL A 9 -14.99 -4.86 -29.01
C VAL A 9 -16.41 -4.29 -29.14
N ALA A 10 -17.07 -4.52 -30.28
CA ALA A 10 -18.43 -4.05 -30.56
C ALA A 10 -19.55 -4.93 -29.98
N VAL A 11 -19.23 -6.16 -29.54
CA VAL A 11 -20.19 -7.17 -29.04
C VAL A 11 -20.19 -7.29 -27.51
N LEU A 12 -19.42 -6.47 -26.77
CA LEU A 12 -19.50 -6.46 -25.31
C LEU A 12 -20.75 -5.69 -24.87
N THR A 13 -21.68 -6.39 -24.21
CA THR A 13 -22.84 -5.77 -23.55
C THR A 13 -22.35 -4.77 -22.49
N GLN A 14 -23.19 -3.80 -22.12
CA GLN A 14 -22.83 -2.79 -21.12
C GLN A 14 -22.38 -3.42 -19.78
N GLU A 15 -22.95 -4.58 -19.44
CA GLU A 15 -22.59 -5.41 -18.28
C GLU A 15 -21.16 -5.95 -18.41
N GLN A 16 -20.82 -6.59 -19.53
CA GLN A 16 -19.48 -7.14 -19.76
C GLN A 16 -18.37 -6.07 -19.77
N ARG A 17 -18.70 -4.83 -20.17
CA ARG A 17 -17.77 -3.70 -20.09
C ARG A 17 -17.52 -3.25 -18.65
N ALA A 18 -18.55 -3.30 -17.80
CA ALA A 18 -18.42 -2.94 -16.40
C ALA A 18 -17.54 -3.95 -15.64
N ASP A 19 -17.72 -5.24 -15.93
CA ASP A 19 -16.92 -6.31 -15.33
C ASP A 19 -15.46 -6.22 -15.76
N LEU A 20 -15.20 -6.03 -17.06
CA LEU A 20 -13.85 -5.85 -17.59
C LEU A 20 -13.16 -4.62 -16.98
N HIS A 21 -13.90 -3.52 -16.80
CA HIS A 21 -13.38 -2.32 -16.17
C HIS A 21 -13.04 -2.57 -14.68
N ALA A 22 -13.90 -3.27 -13.94
CA ALA A 22 -13.62 -3.65 -12.56
C ALA A 22 -12.39 -4.54 -12.43
N GLU A 23 -12.23 -5.52 -13.32
CA GLU A 23 -11.06 -6.40 -13.39
C GLU A 23 -9.77 -5.63 -13.67
N ILE A 24 -9.79 -4.72 -14.66
CA ILE A 24 -8.62 -3.88 -15.00
C ILE A 24 -8.25 -2.98 -13.81
N VAL A 25 -9.23 -2.37 -13.15
CA VAL A 25 -8.99 -1.51 -11.98
C VAL A 25 -8.39 -2.32 -10.82
N ALA A 26 -8.95 -3.48 -10.50
CA ALA A 26 -8.43 -4.35 -9.45
C ALA A 26 -6.99 -4.79 -9.75
N HIS A 27 -6.71 -5.20 -11.00
CA HIS A 27 -5.38 -5.62 -11.41
C HIS A 27 -4.37 -4.48 -11.39
N ALA A 28 -4.75 -3.27 -11.83
CA ALA A 28 -3.89 -2.10 -11.78
C ALA A 28 -3.52 -1.71 -10.35
N VAL A 29 -4.49 -1.73 -9.43
CA VAL A 29 -4.26 -1.47 -7.99
C VAL A 29 -3.29 -2.50 -7.40
N SER A 30 -3.45 -3.78 -7.73
CA SER A 30 -2.58 -4.87 -7.27
C SER A 30 -1.12 -4.67 -7.71
N ILE A 31 -0.89 -4.29 -8.98
CA ILE A 31 0.46 -4.02 -9.51
C ILE A 31 1.10 -2.81 -8.81
N VAL A 32 0.33 -1.74 -8.61
CA VAL A 32 0.85 -0.52 -7.96
C VAL A 32 1.28 -0.79 -6.53
N ASP A 33 0.48 -1.52 -5.75
CA ASP A 33 0.84 -1.90 -4.39
C ASP A 33 2.06 -2.82 -4.33
N GLY A 34 2.13 -3.81 -5.23
CA GLY A 34 3.31 -4.67 -5.36
C GLY A 34 4.61 -3.89 -5.64
N TYR A 35 4.54 -2.84 -6.47
CA TYR A 35 5.67 -1.94 -6.72
C TYR A 35 6.07 -1.13 -5.47
N LEU A 36 5.08 -0.63 -4.72
CA LEU A 36 5.32 0.09 -3.47
C LEU A 36 5.97 -0.82 -2.42
N LEU A 37 5.48 -2.06 -2.29
CA LEU A 37 6.09 -3.08 -1.43
C LEU A 37 7.56 -3.32 -1.80
N ALA A 38 7.86 -3.54 -3.09
CA ALA A 38 9.23 -3.75 -3.55
C ALA A 38 10.14 -2.55 -3.19
N THR A 39 9.65 -1.33 -3.36
CA THR A 39 10.39 -0.11 -3.01
C THR A 39 10.63 -0.01 -1.50
N ILE A 40 9.66 -0.40 -0.68
CA ILE A 40 9.81 -0.38 0.78
C ILE A 40 10.80 -1.45 1.24
N LEU A 41 10.76 -2.66 0.66
CA LEU A 41 11.75 -3.70 0.95
C LEU A 41 13.16 -3.23 0.58
N LEU A 42 13.32 -2.48 -0.51
CA LEU A 42 14.59 -1.86 -0.87
C LEU A 42 15.06 -0.83 0.17
N ILE A 43 14.18 0.07 0.60
CA ILE A 43 14.49 1.05 1.67
C ILE A 43 14.86 0.34 2.97
N PHE A 44 14.14 -0.74 3.31
CA PHE A 44 14.40 -1.55 4.48
C PHE A 44 15.76 -2.25 4.39
N ALA A 45 16.11 -2.81 3.23
CA ALA A 45 17.42 -3.40 2.97
C ALA A 45 18.55 -2.37 3.13
N LEU A 46 18.37 -1.14 2.63
CA LEU A 46 19.33 -0.05 2.82
C LEU A 46 19.44 0.38 4.30
N GLY A 47 18.32 0.41 5.03
CA GLY A 47 18.32 0.70 6.48
C GLY A 47 19.04 -0.37 7.29
N LEU A 48 18.83 -1.65 6.97
CA LEU A 48 19.59 -2.76 7.59
C LEU A 48 21.08 -2.71 7.22
N TYR A 49 21.41 -2.34 5.98
CA TYR A 49 22.79 -2.17 5.55
C TYR A 49 23.51 -1.09 6.38
N GLU A 50 22.86 0.05 6.59
CA GLU A 50 23.42 1.14 7.40
C GLU A 50 23.63 0.74 8.86
N LEU A 51 22.72 -0.08 9.41
CA LEU A 51 22.77 -0.51 10.80
C LEU A 51 23.83 -1.59 11.07
N PHE A 52 23.98 -2.56 10.17
CA PHE A 52 24.81 -3.74 10.41
C PHE A 52 26.17 -3.71 9.72
N ILE A 53 26.30 -3.05 8.57
CA ILE A 53 27.55 -3.05 7.79
C ILE A 53 28.30 -1.75 7.98
N SER A 54 27.77 -0.64 7.47
CA SER A 54 28.44 0.65 7.50
C SER A 54 27.51 1.75 7.02
N LYS A 55 27.78 2.99 7.47
CA LYS A 55 27.10 4.15 6.89
C LYS A 55 27.37 4.23 5.39
N ILE A 56 26.33 4.53 4.63
CA ILE A 56 26.44 4.75 3.18
C ILE A 56 27.15 6.09 2.97
N ASP A 57 28.48 6.07 2.84
CA ASP A 57 29.32 7.27 2.72
C ASP A 57 29.48 7.71 1.26
N ILE A 58 28.37 8.04 0.60
CA ILE A 58 28.37 8.52 -0.80
C ILE A 58 28.49 10.05 -0.88
N ALA A 59 28.65 10.76 0.26
CA ALA A 59 28.67 12.22 0.32
C ALA A 59 29.83 12.81 1.16
N GLY A 60 30.99 12.16 1.15
CA GLY A 60 32.16 12.58 1.93
C GLY A 60 32.82 13.92 1.53
N GLU A 61 32.46 14.55 0.41
CA GLU A 61 33.16 15.79 -0.03
C GLU A 61 32.30 17.03 -0.29
N SER A 62 30.97 16.96 -0.16
CA SER A 62 30.16 18.18 -0.27
C SER A 62 29.09 18.25 0.81
N LYS A 63 29.04 19.41 1.47
CA LYS A 63 28.20 19.78 2.62
C LYS A 63 26.70 19.76 2.26
N GLY A 64 26.16 18.60 1.94
CA GLY A 64 24.81 18.40 1.42
C GLY A 64 23.99 17.46 2.28
N SER A 65 23.41 18.02 3.34
CA SER A 65 22.16 17.61 3.99
C SER A 65 22.02 16.18 4.56
N ARG A 66 21.76 16.16 5.87
CA ARG A 66 21.46 15.05 6.78
C ARG A 66 20.13 14.31 6.46
N VAL A 67 19.83 14.05 5.19
CA VAL A 67 18.56 13.47 4.72
C VAL A 67 18.47 11.94 4.92
N LEU A 68 19.60 11.25 5.09
CA LEU A 68 19.66 9.78 5.20
C LEU A 68 20.06 9.28 6.60
N PHE A 69 19.85 10.05 7.67
CA PHE A 69 20.22 9.60 9.01
C PHE A 69 19.05 8.82 9.65
N ILE A 70 18.84 7.57 9.26
CA ILE A 70 17.86 6.69 9.91
C ILE A 70 18.46 6.22 11.23
N ARG A 71 17.82 6.59 12.35
CA ARG A 71 18.26 6.23 13.71
C ARG A 71 17.38 5.08 14.21
N SER A 72 17.98 3.91 14.44
CA SER A 72 17.39 2.78 15.19
C SER A 72 16.44 1.83 14.44
N LEU A 73 16.48 0.56 14.86
CA LEU A 73 15.58 -0.51 14.44
C LEU A 73 14.11 -0.22 14.75
N ASP A 74 13.83 0.56 15.80
CA ASP A 74 12.46 0.85 16.21
C ASP A 74 11.76 1.77 15.21
N GLU A 75 12.45 2.81 14.72
CA GLU A 75 11.91 3.67 13.65
C GLU A 75 11.71 2.89 12.35
N LEU A 76 12.57 1.91 12.08
CA LEU A 76 12.45 1.04 10.92
C LEU A 76 11.25 0.08 11.05
N LYS A 77 11.05 -0.48 12.25
CA LYS A 77 9.93 -1.36 12.58
C LYS A 77 8.59 -0.63 12.50
N ASP A 78 8.51 0.59 13.01
CA ASP A 78 7.29 1.40 12.93
C ASP A 78 6.93 1.77 11.49
N ARG A 79 7.93 2.14 10.68
CA ARG A 79 7.74 2.38 9.25
C ARG A 79 7.27 1.12 8.52
N LEU A 80 7.87 -0.03 8.83
CA LEU A 80 7.48 -1.32 8.25
C LEU A 80 6.05 -1.72 8.65
N ALA A 81 5.66 -1.54 9.91
CA ALA A 81 4.31 -1.85 10.39
C ALA A 81 3.25 -1.00 9.65
N LYS A 82 3.53 0.28 9.44
CA LYS A 82 2.65 1.18 8.67
C LYS A 82 2.50 0.76 7.21
N VAL A 83 3.56 0.22 6.62
CA VAL A 83 3.52 -0.30 5.25
C VAL A 83 2.73 -1.60 5.17
N ILE A 84 2.96 -2.54 6.08
CA ILE A 84 2.16 -3.78 6.14
C ILE A 84 0.68 -3.45 6.27
N LEU A 85 0.32 -2.47 7.09
CA LEU A 85 -1.05 -2.00 7.21
C LEU A 85 -1.61 -1.51 5.85
N MET A 86 -0.82 -0.77 5.07
CA MET A 86 -1.21 -0.33 3.73
C MET A 86 -1.46 -1.52 2.78
N ILE A 87 -0.59 -2.54 2.79
CA ILE A 87 -0.76 -3.75 1.97
C ILE A 87 -2.05 -4.49 2.35
N LEU A 88 -2.34 -4.60 3.65
CA LEU A 88 -3.59 -5.22 4.13
C LEU A 88 -4.83 -4.46 3.63
N VAL A 89 -4.77 -3.13 3.63
CA VAL A 89 -5.84 -2.27 3.11
C VAL A 89 -6.03 -2.49 1.61
N VAL A 90 -4.94 -2.51 0.83
CA VAL A 90 -5.03 -2.75 -0.63
C VAL A 90 -5.53 -4.15 -0.93
N SER A 91 -5.01 -5.17 -0.26
CA SER A 91 -5.45 -6.56 -0.42
C SER A 91 -6.94 -6.73 -0.08
N PHE A 92 -7.42 -6.03 0.95
CA PHE A 92 -8.85 -5.98 1.26
C PHE A 92 -9.66 -5.33 0.14
N PHE A 93 -9.21 -4.19 -0.40
CA PHE A 93 -9.91 -3.52 -1.50
C PHE A 93 -9.90 -4.33 -2.80
N GLU A 94 -8.79 -4.96 -3.16
CA GLU A 94 -8.70 -5.87 -4.31
C GLU A 94 -9.74 -6.99 -4.17
N ARG A 95 -9.77 -7.64 -2.99
CA ARG A 95 -10.73 -8.72 -2.73
C ARG A 95 -12.18 -8.21 -2.70
N SER A 96 -12.39 -7.02 -2.16
CA SER A 96 -13.70 -6.36 -2.11
C SER A 96 -14.24 -6.02 -3.49
N LEU A 97 -13.41 -5.55 -4.41
CA LEU A 97 -13.82 -5.20 -5.78
C LEU A 97 -14.11 -6.44 -6.62
N ALA A 98 -13.45 -7.57 -6.33
CA ALA A 98 -13.68 -8.84 -7.01
C ALA A 98 -14.89 -9.64 -6.47
N MET A 99 -15.48 -9.23 -5.33
CA MET A 99 -16.63 -9.92 -4.76
C MET A 99 -17.90 -9.61 -5.56
N HIS A 100 -18.62 -10.66 -5.97
CA HIS A 100 -19.94 -10.52 -6.57
C HIS A 100 -20.97 -10.23 -5.48
N VAL A 101 -21.55 -9.03 -5.51
CA VAL A 101 -22.53 -8.57 -4.52
C VAL A 101 -23.91 -9.09 -4.92
N GLY A 102 -24.25 -10.30 -4.50
CA GLY A 102 -25.52 -10.95 -4.83
C GLY A 102 -26.62 -10.74 -3.78
N THR A 103 -26.23 -10.64 -2.51
CA THR A 103 -27.15 -10.71 -1.37
C THR A 103 -26.96 -9.53 -0.41
N PHE A 104 -28.03 -9.16 0.32
CA PHE A 104 -27.96 -8.14 1.39
C PHE A 104 -26.87 -8.46 2.45
N VAL A 105 -26.67 -9.74 2.74
CA VAL A 105 -25.64 -10.19 3.69
C VAL A 105 -24.23 -9.89 3.18
N ASP A 106 -23.99 -9.96 1.88
CA ASP A 106 -22.68 -9.67 1.27
C ASP A 106 -22.35 -8.17 1.42
N LEU A 107 -23.35 -7.31 1.26
CA LEU A 107 -23.24 -5.87 1.53
C LEU A 107 -22.93 -5.58 3.00
N LEU A 108 -23.54 -6.34 3.93
CA LEU A 108 -23.29 -6.17 5.36
C LEU A 108 -21.86 -6.59 5.74
N TYR A 109 -21.37 -7.72 5.21
CA TYR A 109 -19.97 -8.13 5.41
C TYR A 109 -18.98 -7.12 4.84
N LEU A 110 -19.29 -6.55 3.66
CA LEU A 110 -18.48 -5.50 3.06
C LEU A 110 -18.44 -4.24 3.94
N ALA A 111 -19.59 -3.79 4.43
CA ALA A 111 -19.68 -2.62 5.32
C ALA A 111 -18.89 -2.82 6.62
N ILE A 112 -18.99 -4.01 7.22
CA ILE A 112 -18.22 -4.37 8.42
C ILE A 112 -16.72 -4.41 8.10
N GLY A 113 -16.32 -5.00 6.98
CA GLY A 113 -14.93 -5.03 6.54
C GLY A 113 -14.34 -3.63 6.39
N ILE A 114 -15.05 -2.73 5.71
CA ILE A 114 -14.63 -1.32 5.56
C ILE A 114 -14.54 -0.63 6.92
N ALA A 115 -15.50 -0.87 7.82
CA ALA A 115 -15.47 -0.29 9.17
C ALA A 115 -14.28 -0.78 10.00
N LEU A 116 -13.91 -2.06 9.89
CA LEU A 116 -12.73 -2.62 10.56
C LEU A 116 -11.43 -2.06 9.99
N VAL A 117 -11.34 -1.89 8.66
CA VAL A 117 -10.18 -1.24 8.02
C VAL A 117 -10.05 0.21 8.49
N ALA A 118 -11.15 0.97 8.52
CA ALA A 118 -11.16 2.34 9.02
C ALA A 118 -10.73 2.41 10.49
N LEU A 119 -11.21 1.47 11.33
CA LEU A 119 -10.82 1.38 12.73
C LEU A 119 -9.33 1.04 12.90
N ALA A 120 -8.79 0.11 12.10
CA ALA A 120 -7.38 -0.25 12.13
C ALA A 120 -6.48 0.94 11.76
N LEU A 121 -6.87 1.70 10.73
CA LEU A 121 -6.18 2.93 10.32
C LEU A 121 -6.24 4.00 11.40
N PHE A 122 -7.42 4.20 12.00
CA PHE A 122 -7.59 5.17 13.09
C PHE A 122 -6.72 4.83 14.31
N LEU A 123 -6.71 3.56 14.72
CA LEU A 123 -5.92 3.10 15.86
C LEU A 123 -4.42 3.18 15.57
N SER A 124 -3.99 2.82 14.36
CA SER A 124 -2.60 2.97 13.93
C SER A 124 -2.13 4.43 13.96
N HIS A 125 -2.96 5.35 13.48
CA HIS A 125 -2.64 6.78 13.53
C HIS A 125 -2.53 7.29 14.97
N ARG A 126 -3.47 6.89 15.84
CA ARG A 126 -3.44 7.27 17.26
C ARG A 126 -2.23 6.68 18.00
N ALA A 127 -1.84 5.46 17.67
CA ALA A 127 -0.65 4.81 18.24
C ALA A 127 0.64 5.57 17.88
N SER A 128 0.74 6.09 16.66
CA SER A 128 1.87 6.92 16.25
C SER A 128 1.87 8.31 16.89
N ALA A 129 0.71 8.93 17.12
CA ALA A 129 0.60 10.26 17.73
C ALA A 129 1.11 10.30 19.19
N GLY A 130 0.99 9.19 19.93
CA GLY A 130 1.53 9.10 21.30
C GLY A 130 3.07 9.11 21.38
N HIS A 131 3.78 8.97 20.26
CA HIS A 131 5.25 8.98 20.19
C HIS A 131 5.85 10.38 19.91
N GLU A 132 5.04 11.36 19.50
CA GLU A 132 5.50 12.74 19.21
C GLU A 132 5.33 13.69 20.41
N ASP A 133 4.42 13.39 21.35
CA ASP A 133 4.06 14.25 22.51
C ASP A 133 5.07 14.19 23.68
N GLY A 134 6.16 13.42 23.53
CA GLY A 134 7.20 13.26 24.56
C GLY A 134 8.48 14.08 24.31
N ARG A 135 8.49 14.99 23.33
CA ARG A 135 9.71 15.73 22.90
C ARG A 135 9.67 17.26 23.06
N GLU A 136 8.62 17.82 23.66
CA GLU A 136 8.55 19.28 23.91
C GLU A 136 8.94 19.71 25.34
N GLU A 137 9.35 18.79 26.22
CA GLU A 137 9.93 19.15 27.51
C GLU A 137 11.27 18.44 27.70
N HIS A 138 12.36 19.05 27.19
CA HIS A 138 13.68 19.20 27.85
C HIS A 138 14.75 19.79 26.90
#